data_AF-A0A662TGK6-F1
#
_entry.id   AF-A0A662TGK6-F1
#
_cell.length_a   1.000
_cell.length_b   1.000
_cell.length_c   1.000
_cell.angle_alpha   90.00
_cell.angle_beta   90.00
_cell.angle_gamma   90.00
#
_symmetry.space_group_name_H-M   'P 1'
#
loop_
_entity.id
_entity.type
_entity.pdbx_description
1 polymer ?
#
loop_
_entity_poly.entity_id
_entity_poly.type
_entity_poly.pdbx_seq_one_letter_code
_entity_poly.pdbx_strand_id
1 'polypeptide(L)'
;MRRHIFLLLVCATLWGIYEFAVGGWLYGHHIPKSSVYLTAGALLLLGMSMRLPIGSGAIISALAMLFKFMNHPFYACHMVAIFLIGVSYDISRILWRRYSSRNYYPVVVGFSTGYLSAVTFSLTITYLVQHPHWAGGLPQVINYIGVQGTMFAIAGTVMVPLGVRLYDKIYGLRWIALHRPVGWLAVSLPWIYSIVRLVRSFG
;
A
#
# COMPACT_ATOMS: atom_id res chain seq x y z
N MET A 1 -20.47 5.91 -8.42
CA MET A 1 -19.72 4.73 -8.92
C MET A 1 -18.44 5.11 -9.68
N ARG A 2 -18.51 5.85 -10.80
CA ARG A 2 -17.30 6.27 -11.58
C ARG A 2 -16.20 6.95 -10.75
N ARG A 3 -16.57 7.83 -9.82
CA ARG A 3 -15.62 8.53 -8.93
C ARG A 3 -14.84 7.59 -8.01
N HIS A 4 -15.50 6.55 -7.48
CA HIS A 4 -14.86 5.56 -6.61
C HIS A 4 -13.84 4.72 -7.38
N ILE A 5 -14.19 4.29 -8.59
CA ILE A 5 -13.29 3.55 -9.48
C ILE A 5 -12.07 4.40 -9.82
N PHE A 6 -12.28 5.67 -10.18
CA PHE A 6 -11.18 6.57 -10.50
C PHE A 6 -10.23 6.77 -9.30
N LEU A 7 -10.74 7.06 -8.11
CA LEU A 7 -9.91 7.20 -6.91
C LEU A 7 -9.13 5.92 -6.60
N LEU A 8 -9.78 4.76 -6.71
CA LEU A 8 -9.16 3.46 -6.53
C LEU A 8 -7.97 3.29 -7.48
N LEU A 9 -8.17 3.54 -8.77
CA LEU A 9 -7.12 3.43 -9.77
C LEU A 9 -5.98 4.43 -9.55
N VAL A 10 -6.30 5.67 -9.16
CA VAL A 10 -5.28 6.68 -8.81
C VAL A 10 -4.43 6.20 -7.63
N CYS A 11 -5.06 5.76 -6.53
CA CYS A 11 -4.33 5.28 -5.35
C CYS A 11 -3.46 4.07 -5.68
N ALA A 12 -4.00 3.11 -6.44
CA ALA A 12 -3.26 1.92 -6.87
C ALA A 12 -2.06 2.27 -7.76
N THR A 13 -2.25 3.16 -8.73
CA THR A 13 -1.19 3.57 -9.67
C THR A 13 -0.11 4.35 -8.96
N LEU A 14 -0.49 5.31 -8.09
CA LEU A 14 0.48 6.07 -7.30
C LEU A 14 1.27 5.17 -6.35
N TRP A 15 0.62 4.18 -5.73
CA TRP A 15 1.33 3.22 -4.88
C TRP A 15 2.28 2.37 -5.71
N GLY A 16 1.85 1.85 -6.86
CA GLY A 16 2.71 1.09 -7.77
C GLY A 16 3.94 1.88 -8.23
N ILE A 17 3.75 3.16 -8.62
CA ILE A 17 4.85 4.06 -8.99
C ILE A 17 5.78 4.29 -7.80
N TYR A 18 5.24 4.53 -6.60
CA TYR A 18 6.03 4.74 -5.39
C TYR A 18 6.88 3.50 -5.06
N GLU A 19 6.28 2.31 -5.12
CA GLU A 19 6.95 1.03 -4.90
C GLU A 19 8.03 0.72 -5.94
N PHE A 20 7.83 1.17 -7.18
CA PHE A 20 8.81 1.01 -8.25
C PHE A 20 9.95 2.01 -8.12
N ALA A 21 9.64 3.32 -8.12
CA ALA A 21 10.63 4.38 -8.16
C ALA A 21 11.35 4.57 -6.82
N VAL A 22 10.59 4.78 -5.74
CA VAL A 22 11.16 4.99 -4.40
C VAL A 22 11.68 3.68 -3.84
N GLY A 23 10.99 2.57 -4.08
CA GLY A 23 11.50 1.25 -3.72
C GLY A 23 12.83 0.94 -4.39
N GLY A 24 12.92 1.09 -5.72
CA GLY A 24 14.17 0.90 -6.46
C GLY A 24 15.30 1.78 -5.95
N TRP A 25 15.01 3.05 -5.64
CA TRP A 25 15.99 3.97 -5.07
C TRP A 25 16.47 3.56 -3.67
N LEU A 26 15.54 3.24 -2.76
CA LEU A 26 15.83 2.84 -1.37
C LEU A 26 16.63 1.54 -1.30
N TYR A 27 16.24 0.54 -2.09
CA TYR A 27 16.96 -0.74 -2.14
C TYR A 27 18.31 -0.61 -2.84
N GLY A 28 18.41 0.19 -3.91
CA GLY A 28 19.67 0.43 -4.61
C GLY A 28 20.73 1.12 -3.75
N HIS A 29 20.32 2.00 -2.82
CA HIS A 29 21.22 2.68 -1.88
C HIS A 29 21.36 1.97 -0.52
N HIS A 30 20.85 0.75 -0.38
CA HIS A 30 20.93 -0.05 0.86
C HIS A 30 20.44 0.71 2.11
N ILE A 31 19.42 1.55 1.95
CA ILE A 31 18.87 2.31 3.07
C ILE A 31 18.32 1.32 4.11
N PRO A 32 18.69 1.43 5.39
CA PRO A 32 18.19 0.54 6.40
C PRO A 32 16.67 0.70 6.55
N LYS A 33 15.95 -0.42 6.70
CA LYS A 33 14.50 -0.45 6.93
C LYS A 33 13.67 0.23 5.82
N SER A 34 14.09 0.11 4.55
CA SER A 34 13.35 0.58 3.37
C SER A 34 11.85 0.25 3.37
N SER A 35 11.48 -0.92 3.90
CA SER A 35 10.10 -1.37 4.10
C SER A 35 9.23 -0.40 4.91
N VAL A 36 9.80 0.32 5.87
CA VAL A 36 9.07 1.29 6.72
C VAL A 36 8.62 2.48 5.89
N TYR A 37 9.52 3.04 5.07
CA TYR A 37 9.20 4.16 4.19
C TYR A 37 8.14 3.77 3.16
N LEU A 38 8.32 2.60 2.54
CA LEU A 38 7.36 2.06 1.56
C LEU A 38 5.98 1.85 2.19
N THR A 39 5.93 1.24 3.38
CA THR A 39 4.69 1.03 4.14
C THR A 39 4.04 2.36 4.55
N ALA A 40 4.82 3.37 4.93
CA ALA A 40 4.29 4.69 5.27
C ALA A 40 3.57 5.34 4.08
N GLY A 41 4.17 5.29 2.88
CA GLY A 41 3.53 5.78 1.65
C GLY A 41 2.29 4.97 1.26
N ALA A 42 2.33 3.64 1.43
CA ALA A 42 1.17 2.78 1.24
C ALA A 42 0.00 3.17 2.14
N LEU A 43 0.27 3.36 3.44
CA LEU A 43 -0.73 3.73 4.44
C LEU A 43 -1.32 5.12 4.19
N LEU A 44 -0.52 6.07 3.67
CA LEU A 44 -1.01 7.37 3.24
C LEU A 44 -2.06 7.21 2.12
N LEU A 45 -1.76 6.43 1.08
CA LEU A 45 -2.66 6.21 -0.05
C LEU A 45 -3.91 5.42 0.35
N LEU A 46 -3.78 4.43 1.22
CA LEU A 46 -4.92 3.71 1.81
C LEU A 46 -5.78 4.63 2.69
N GLY A 47 -5.17 5.57 3.41
CA GLY A 47 -5.87 6.63 4.13
C GLY A 47 -6.70 7.53 3.19
N MET A 48 -6.14 7.91 2.04
CA MET A 48 -6.90 8.65 1.01
C MET A 48 -8.10 7.84 0.49
N SER A 49 -7.97 6.52 0.43
CA SER A 49 -9.05 5.62 0.00
C SER A 49 -10.05 5.27 1.10
N MET A 50 -9.96 5.85 2.30
CA MET A 50 -10.78 5.43 3.45
C MET A 50 -12.29 5.64 3.25
N ARG A 51 -12.70 6.52 2.34
CA ARG A 51 -14.11 6.74 1.97
C ARG A 51 -14.63 5.74 0.93
N LEU A 52 -13.78 4.91 0.37
CA LEU A 52 -14.20 3.81 -0.51
C LEU A 52 -14.81 2.66 0.31
N PRO A 53 -15.62 1.79 -0.32
CA PRO A 53 -16.13 0.58 0.34
C PRO A 53 -15.01 -0.26 0.96
N ILE A 54 -15.34 -1.00 2.02
CA ILE A 54 -14.44 -2.02 2.58
C ILE A 54 -14.13 -3.05 1.49
N GLY A 55 -12.89 -3.51 1.42
CA GLY A 55 -12.37 -4.37 0.36
C GLY A 55 -11.59 -3.60 -0.72
N SER A 56 -11.72 -2.26 -0.74
CA SER A 56 -10.97 -1.44 -1.69
C SER A 56 -9.47 -1.44 -1.38
N GLY A 57 -9.05 -1.65 -0.12
CA GLY A 57 -7.63 -1.70 0.24
C GLY A 57 -6.92 -2.88 -0.43
N ALA A 58 -7.52 -4.07 -0.35
CA ALA A 58 -7.02 -5.28 -1.00
C ALA A 58 -6.96 -5.12 -2.53
N ILE A 59 -7.98 -4.53 -3.15
CA ILE A 59 -7.98 -4.27 -4.59
C ILE A 59 -6.89 -3.27 -4.98
N ILE A 60 -6.75 -2.16 -4.22
CA ILE A 60 -5.70 -1.17 -4.44
C ILE A 60 -4.32 -1.83 -4.36
N SER A 61 -4.07 -2.63 -3.31
CA SER A 61 -2.79 -3.31 -3.14
C SER A 61 -2.52 -4.36 -4.23
N ALA A 62 -3.55 -5.08 -4.70
CA ALA A 62 -3.40 -6.07 -5.76
C ALA A 62 -3.00 -5.39 -7.08
N LEU A 63 -3.62 -4.25 -7.40
CA LEU A 63 -3.26 -3.45 -8.57
C LEU A 63 -1.88 -2.81 -8.43
N ALA A 64 -1.51 -2.32 -7.25
CA ALA A 64 -0.17 -1.79 -7.00
C ALA A 64 0.92 -2.87 -7.14
N MET A 65 0.64 -4.07 -6.62
CA MET A 65 1.48 -5.26 -6.78
C MET A 65 1.65 -5.62 -8.26
N LEU A 66 0.56 -5.67 -9.03
CA LEU A 66 0.60 -5.92 -10.47
C LEU A 66 1.43 -4.85 -11.21
N PHE A 67 1.25 -3.57 -10.86
CA PHE A 67 2.04 -2.49 -11.44
C PHE A 67 3.54 -2.69 -11.17
N LYS A 68 3.93 -3.00 -9.92
CA LYS A 68 5.33 -3.25 -9.56
C LYS A 68 5.89 -4.46 -10.31
N PHE A 69 5.11 -5.54 -10.41
CA PHE A 69 5.49 -6.75 -11.14
C PHE A 69 5.83 -6.48 -12.60
N MET A 70 5.05 -5.63 -13.28
CA MET A 70 5.33 -5.28 -14.69
C MET A 70 6.57 -4.41 -14.89
N ASN A 71 7.05 -3.73 -13.85
CA ASN A 71 8.12 -2.72 -13.95
C ASN A 71 9.43 -3.12 -13.26
N HIS A 72 9.46 -4.20 -12.49
CA HIS A 72 10.66 -4.57 -11.74
C HIS A 72 10.77 -6.10 -11.67
N PRO A 73 11.99 -6.66 -11.61
CA PRO A 73 12.18 -8.08 -11.38
C PRO A 73 11.33 -8.61 -10.23
N PHE A 74 10.83 -9.84 -10.40
CA PHE A 74 9.90 -10.47 -9.46
C PHE A 74 10.60 -10.79 -8.13
N TYR A 75 10.25 -10.02 -7.10
CA TYR A 75 10.61 -10.31 -5.71
C TYR A 75 9.34 -10.72 -4.96
N ALA A 76 9.13 -12.03 -4.81
CA ALA A 76 7.94 -12.60 -4.20
C ALA A 76 7.64 -12.00 -2.81
N CYS A 77 8.67 -11.79 -2.00
CA CYS A 77 8.53 -11.20 -0.66
C CYS A 77 7.95 -9.77 -0.71
N HIS A 78 8.35 -8.95 -1.68
CA HIS A 78 7.84 -7.58 -1.80
C HIS A 78 6.39 -7.59 -2.30
N MET A 79 6.04 -8.49 -3.22
CA MET A 79 4.69 -8.62 -3.74
C MET A 79 3.70 -9.05 -2.65
N VAL A 80 4.08 -10.07 -1.88
CA VAL A 80 3.30 -10.56 -0.73
C VAL A 80 3.14 -9.46 0.32
N ALA A 81 4.18 -8.69 0.62
CA ALA A 81 4.10 -7.58 1.56
C ALA A 81 3.09 -6.51 1.11
N ILE A 82 3.15 -6.06 -0.15
CA ILE A 82 2.23 -5.05 -0.70
C ILE A 82 0.78 -5.51 -0.56
N PHE A 83 0.49 -6.74 -0.98
CA PHE A 83 -0.85 -7.31 -0.91
C PHE A 83 -1.36 -7.42 0.53
N LEU A 84 -0.54 -7.94 1.45
CA LEU A 84 -0.94 -8.13 2.85
C LEU A 84 -1.15 -6.82 3.61
N ILE A 85 -0.48 -5.72 3.22
CA ILE A 85 -0.77 -4.39 3.77
C ILE A 85 -2.22 -3.96 3.44
N GLY A 86 -2.66 -4.12 2.19
CA GLY A 86 -4.02 -3.76 1.79
C GLY A 86 -5.09 -4.65 2.43
N VAL A 87 -4.85 -5.95 2.53
CA VAL A 87 -5.73 -6.89 3.25
C VAL A 87 -5.82 -6.53 4.74
N SER A 88 -4.68 -6.26 5.38
CA SER A 88 -4.61 -5.86 6.79
C SER A 88 -5.35 -4.54 7.05
N TYR A 89 -5.32 -3.63 6.08
CA TYR A 89 -6.06 -2.38 6.15
C TYR A 89 -7.57 -2.59 6.13
N ASP A 90 -8.07 -3.44 5.23
CA ASP A 90 -9.50 -3.76 5.18
C ASP A 90 -9.96 -4.51 6.45
N ILE A 91 -9.17 -5.48 6.95
CA ILE A 91 -9.46 -6.15 8.23
C ILE A 91 -9.51 -5.13 9.37
N SER A 92 -8.55 -4.21 9.43
CA SER A 92 -8.53 -3.14 10.44
C SER A 92 -9.77 -2.26 10.36
N ARG A 93 -10.20 -1.87 9.15
CA ARG A 93 -11.42 -1.10 8.96
C ARG A 93 -12.67 -1.84 9.41
N ILE A 94 -12.74 -3.16 9.17
CA ILE A 94 -13.83 -4.03 9.64
C ILE A 94 -13.84 -4.07 11.17
N LEU A 95 -12.69 -4.36 11.79
CA LEU A 95 -12.56 -4.50 13.24
C LEU A 95 -13.01 -3.23 13.98
N TRP A 96 -12.64 -2.06 13.45
CA TRP A 96 -12.94 -0.77 14.06
C TRP A 96 -14.19 -0.09 13.50
N ARG A 97 -14.97 -0.76 12.64
CA ARG A 97 -16.11 -0.16 11.92
C ARG A 97 -17.14 0.50 12.85
N ARG A 98 -17.36 -0.07 14.04
CA ARG A 98 -18.31 0.47 15.05
C ARG A 98 -17.94 1.86 15.55
N TYR A 99 -16.69 2.28 15.37
CA TYR A 99 -16.18 3.59 15.77
C TYR A 99 -15.95 4.54 14.59
N SER A 100 -16.46 4.22 13.40
CA SER A 100 -16.20 4.99 12.18
C SER A 100 -16.62 6.47 12.24
N SER A 101 -17.57 6.81 13.12
CA SER A 101 -18.01 8.19 13.37
C SER A 101 -17.07 8.99 14.27
N ARG A 102 -16.06 8.36 14.88
CA ARG A 102 -15.15 9.01 15.82
C ARG A 102 -13.92 9.56 15.09
N ASN A 103 -13.46 10.73 15.52
CA ASN A 103 -12.30 11.41 14.91
C ASN A 103 -10.99 10.60 15.01
N TYR A 104 -10.88 9.68 15.97
CA TYR A 104 -9.71 8.81 16.13
C TYR A 104 -9.76 7.55 15.24
N TYR A 105 -10.86 7.28 14.53
CA TYR A 105 -10.99 6.08 13.70
C TYR A 105 -9.83 5.87 12.70
N PRO A 106 -9.40 6.89 11.94
CA PRO A 106 -8.26 6.73 11.02
C PRO A 106 -6.95 6.40 11.74
N VAL A 107 -6.75 6.93 12.95
CA VAL A 107 -5.56 6.68 13.77
C VAL A 107 -5.50 5.21 14.18
N VAL A 108 -6.62 4.70 14.72
CA VAL A 108 -6.68 3.32 15.23
C VAL A 108 -6.61 2.31 14.09
N VAL A 109 -7.25 2.60 12.95
CA VAL A 109 -7.10 1.79 11.74
C VAL A 109 -5.65 1.77 11.25
N GLY A 110 -4.98 2.93 11.20
CA GLY A 110 -3.58 2.99 10.80
C GLY A 110 -2.66 2.21 11.73
N PHE A 111 -2.83 2.37 13.04
CA PHE A 111 -2.09 1.64 14.06
C PHE A 111 -2.26 0.11 13.90
N SER A 112 -3.52 -0.35 13.85
CA SER A 112 -3.79 -1.80 13.75
C SER A 112 -3.35 -2.36 12.40
N THR A 113 -3.43 -1.58 11.32
CA THR A 113 -2.95 -2.01 10.00
C THR A 113 -1.44 -2.25 10.03
N GLY A 114 -0.66 -1.38 10.68
CA GLY A 114 0.79 -1.53 10.77
C GLY A 114 1.23 -2.80 11.50
N TYR A 115 0.58 -3.12 12.62
CA TYR A 115 0.84 -4.39 13.32
C TYR A 115 0.34 -5.60 12.54
N LEU A 116 -0.89 -5.55 12.05
CA LEU A 116 -1.50 -6.67 11.36
C LEU A 116 -0.74 -7.00 10.07
N SER A 117 -0.24 -5.99 9.33
CA SER A 117 0.59 -6.22 8.15
C SER A 117 1.93 -6.86 8.52
N ALA A 118 2.57 -6.44 9.62
CA ALA A 118 3.81 -7.05 10.07
C ALA A 118 3.61 -8.51 10.50
N VAL A 119 2.56 -8.80 11.26
CA VAL A 119 2.20 -10.15 11.71
C VAL A 119 1.87 -11.03 10.51
N THR A 120 0.93 -10.61 9.65
CA THR A 120 0.51 -11.42 8.50
C THR A 120 1.65 -11.65 7.53
N PHE A 121 2.48 -10.64 7.24
CA PHE A 121 3.62 -10.79 6.35
C PHE A 121 4.67 -11.75 6.93
N SER A 122 5.13 -11.51 8.16
CA SER A 122 6.19 -12.30 8.79
C SER A 122 5.81 -13.78 8.94
N LEU A 123 4.57 -14.08 9.33
CA LEU A 123 4.07 -15.44 9.41
C LEU A 123 3.93 -16.08 8.03
N THR A 124 3.40 -15.35 7.05
CA THR A 124 3.23 -15.87 5.68
C THR A 124 4.58 -16.17 5.04
N ILE A 125 5.53 -15.23 5.09
CA ILE A 125 6.81 -15.39 4.40
C ILE A 125 7.70 -16.46 5.05
N THR A 126 7.57 -16.65 6.38
CA THR A 126 8.33 -17.64 7.15
C THR A 126 7.74 -19.04 7.00
N TYR A 127 6.43 -19.19 7.21
CA TYR A 127 5.82 -20.51 7.35
C TYR A 127 5.08 -21.01 6.11
N LEU A 128 4.56 -20.10 5.27
CA LEU A 128 3.82 -20.49 4.05
C LEU A 128 4.70 -20.43 2.81
N VAL A 129 5.46 -19.36 2.64
CA VAL A 129 6.34 -19.16 1.47
C VAL A 129 7.73 -19.75 1.70
N GLN A 130 8.17 -19.86 2.96
CA GLN A 130 9.46 -20.43 3.35
C GLN A 130 10.65 -19.79 2.62
N HIS A 131 10.64 -18.46 2.50
CA HIS A 131 11.69 -17.74 1.78
C HIS A 131 13.05 -17.89 2.51
N PRO A 132 14.19 -18.17 1.83
CA PRO A 132 15.46 -18.46 2.49
C PRO A 132 15.95 -17.39 3.47
N HIS A 133 15.71 -16.11 3.16
CA HIS A 133 16.00 -14.97 4.05
C HIS A 133 15.24 -15.01 5.40
N TRP A 134 14.17 -15.80 5.50
CA TRP A 134 13.29 -15.95 6.67
C TRP A 134 13.46 -17.30 7.38
N ALA A 135 14.57 -18.00 7.13
CA ALA A 135 14.88 -19.28 7.78
C ALA A 135 15.12 -19.17 9.30
N GLY A 136 15.23 -17.97 9.86
CA GLY A 136 15.42 -17.73 11.30
C GLY A 136 14.18 -18.01 12.17
N GLY A 137 13.04 -18.39 11.58
CA GLY A 137 11.88 -18.92 12.29
C GLY A 137 11.24 -17.94 13.28
N LEU A 138 10.71 -18.47 14.38
CA LEU A 138 9.91 -17.69 15.34
C LEU A 138 10.66 -16.50 15.96
N PRO A 139 11.95 -16.60 16.36
CA PRO A 139 12.70 -15.45 16.87
C PRO A 139 12.79 -14.29 15.85
N GLN A 140 13.02 -14.59 14.58
CA GLN A 140 13.07 -13.59 13.52
C GLN A 140 11.70 -12.93 13.30
N VAL A 141 10.62 -13.72 13.35
CA VAL A 141 9.23 -13.23 13.29
C VAL A 141 8.93 -12.26 14.44
N ILE A 142 9.22 -12.66 15.69
CA ILE A 142 8.98 -11.83 16.87
C ILE A 142 9.77 -10.51 16.78
N ASN A 143 11.05 -10.59 16.39
CA ASN A 143 11.88 -9.40 16.22
C ASN A 143 11.34 -8.48 15.10
N TYR A 144 10.87 -9.05 13.99
CA TYR A 144 10.27 -8.27 12.91
C TYR A 144 8.99 -7.56 13.36
N ILE A 145 8.09 -8.27 14.05
CA ILE A 145 6.86 -7.69 14.59
C ILE A 145 7.17 -6.60 15.62
N GLY A 146 8.08 -6.87 16.55
CA GLY A 146 8.45 -5.94 17.62
C GLY A 146 9.12 -4.67 17.11
N VAL A 147 10.04 -4.78 16.15
CA VAL A 147 10.78 -3.62 15.63
C VAL A 147 10.05 -2.98 14.46
N GLN A 148 9.86 -3.71 13.35
CA GLN A 148 9.25 -3.14 12.15
C GLN A 148 7.74 -2.94 12.32
N GLY A 149 7.03 -3.86 12.98
CA GLY A 149 5.61 -3.68 13.26
C GLY A 149 5.31 -2.44 14.09
N THR A 150 6.12 -2.14 15.11
CA THR A 150 6.02 -0.88 15.87
C THR A 150 6.24 0.33 14.98
N MET A 151 7.27 0.32 14.13
CA MET A 151 7.53 1.42 13.19
C MET A 151 6.39 1.61 12.19
N PHE A 152 5.82 0.51 11.66
CA PHE A 152 4.66 0.56 10.76
C PHE A 152 3.42 1.09 11.47
N ALA A 153 3.20 0.71 12.73
CA ALA A 153 2.06 1.17 13.51
C ALA A 153 2.17 2.67 13.80
N ILE A 154 3.35 3.16 14.21
CA ILE A 154 3.61 4.59 14.39
C ILE A 154 3.41 5.32 13.07
N ALA A 155 4.00 4.85 11.97
CA ALA A 155 3.79 5.43 10.65
C ALA A 155 2.30 5.46 10.29
N GLY A 156 1.55 4.39 10.56
CA GLY A 156 0.12 4.29 10.30
C GLY A 156 -0.73 5.28 11.10
N THR A 157 -0.41 5.49 12.38
CA THR A 157 -1.11 6.50 13.22
C THR A 157 -1.01 7.91 12.65
N VAL A 158 0.03 8.21 11.88
CA VAL A 158 0.25 9.51 11.26
C VAL A 158 -0.26 9.53 9.82
N MET A 159 0.15 8.56 9.01
CA MET A 159 -0.07 8.56 7.57
C MET A 159 -1.53 8.29 7.19
N VAL A 160 -2.25 7.41 7.90
CA VAL A 160 -3.66 7.15 7.55
C VAL A 160 -4.53 8.40 7.78
N PRO A 161 -4.49 9.08 8.95
CA PRO A 161 -5.20 10.36 9.12
C PRO A 161 -4.76 11.45 8.15
N LEU A 162 -3.46 11.54 7.85
CA LEU A 162 -2.97 12.49 6.84
C LEU A 162 -3.56 12.20 5.46
N GLY A 163 -3.67 10.92 5.07
CA GLY A 163 -4.29 10.50 3.83
C GLY A 163 -5.76 10.90 3.75
N VAL A 164 -6.51 10.71 4.85
CA VAL A 164 -7.91 11.17 4.95
C VAL A 164 -7.98 12.70 4.77
N ARG A 165 -7.15 13.47 5.48
CA ARG A 165 -7.13 14.93 5.36
C ARG A 165 -6.71 15.41 3.96
N LEU A 166 -5.77 14.71 3.33
CA LEU A 166 -5.33 15.01 1.99
C LEU A 166 -6.46 14.79 0.98
N TYR A 167 -7.19 13.68 1.12
CA TYR A 167 -8.41 13.44 0.35
C TYR A 167 -9.42 14.58 0.55
N ASP A 168 -9.66 15.02 1.78
CA ASP A 168 -10.62 16.09 2.10
C ASP A 168 -10.25 17.43 1.46
N LYS A 169 -8.97 17.81 1.55
CA LYS A 169 -8.45 19.02 0.92
C LYS A 169 -8.57 18.94 -0.60
N ILE A 170 -8.15 17.83 -1.21
CA ILE A 170 -8.25 17.64 -2.66
C ILE A 170 -9.72 17.64 -3.12
N TYR A 171 -10.62 17.09 -2.30
CA TYR A 171 -12.06 17.10 -2.58
C TYR A 171 -12.66 18.51 -2.47
N GLY A 172 -12.20 19.32 -1.51
CA GLY A 172 -12.61 20.72 -1.34
C GLY A 172 -12.07 21.67 -2.40
N LEU A 173 -10.89 21.41 -2.97
CA LEU A 173 -10.18 22.30 -3.91
C LEU A 173 -10.64 22.28 -5.38
N ARG A 174 -11.87 21.81 -5.67
CA ARG A 174 -12.46 21.65 -7.02
C ARG A 174 -11.89 20.48 -7.84
N TRP A 175 -12.64 19.39 -7.75
CA TRP A 175 -12.54 18.17 -8.56
C TRP A 175 -12.96 18.32 -10.05
N ILE A 176 -12.89 19.53 -10.62
CA ILE A 176 -13.30 19.82 -12.01
C ILE A 176 -12.18 19.48 -13.02
N ALA A 177 -10.93 19.33 -12.56
CA ALA A 177 -9.80 19.05 -13.45
C ALA A 177 -9.47 17.55 -13.61
N LEU A 178 -9.69 16.70 -12.59
CA LEU A 178 -9.23 15.30 -12.59
C LEU A 178 -10.21 14.30 -13.22
N HIS A 179 -11.49 14.67 -13.38
CA HIS A 179 -12.49 13.84 -14.06
C HIS A 179 -12.60 14.12 -15.57
N ARG A 180 -11.79 15.07 -16.07
CA ARG A 180 -11.60 15.35 -17.50
C ARG A 180 -10.71 14.28 -18.14
N PRO A 181 -10.70 14.12 -19.47
CA PRO A 181 -9.85 13.16 -20.19
C PRO A 181 -8.39 13.17 -19.70
N VAL A 182 -7.87 14.32 -19.28
CA VAL A 182 -6.52 14.49 -18.72
C VAL A 182 -6.24 13.60 -17.51
N GLY A 183 -7.18 13.45 -16.56
CA GLY A 183 -6.96 12.62 -15.39
C GLY A 183 -6.93 11.12 -15.71
N TRP A 184 -7.78 10.68 -16.65
CA TRP A 184 -7.73 9.32 -17.16
C TRP A 184 -6.45 9.04 -17.94
N LEU A 185 -5.96 10.00 -18.73
CA LEU A 185 -4.65 9.88 -19.38
C LEU A 185 -3.52 9.76 -18.36
N ALA A 186 -3.53 10.58 -17.31
CA ALA A 186 -2.51 10.54 -16.26
C ALA A 186 -2.46 9.18 -15.53
N VAL A 187 -3.61 8.53 -15.34
CA VAL A 187 -3.67 7.17 -14.78
C VAL A 187 -3.26 6.13 -15.81
N SER A 188 -3.74 6.21 -17.05
CA SER A 188 -3.52 5.17 -18.07
C SER A 188 -2.10 5.16 -18.64
N LEU A 189 -1.43 6.31 -18.76
CA LEU A 189 -0.09 6.41 -19.37
C LEU A 189 0.97 5.56 -18.64
N PRO A 190 1.08 5.59 -17.30
CA PRO A 190 1.96 4.68 -16.57
C PRO A 190 1.69 3.20 -16.86
N TRP A 191 0.42 2.80 -16.98
CA TRP A 191 0.05 1.42 -17.28
C TRP A 191 0.41 1.04 -18.72
N ILE A 192 0.14 1.91 -19.70
CA ILE A 192 0.53 1.69 -21.10
C ILE A 192 2.05 1.52 -21.21
N TYR A 193 2.82 2.41 -20.56
CA TYR A 193 4.27 2.30 -20.50
C TYR A 193 4.72 0.97 -19.90
N SER A 194 4.10 0.55 -18.80
CA SER A 194 4.41 -0.71 -18.11
C SER A 194 4.15 -1.93 -19.01
N ILE A 195 3.03 -1.94 -19.73
CA ILE A 195 2.66 -3.02 -20.65
C ILE A 195 3.64 -3.08 -21.82
N VAL A 196 3.93 -1.94 -22.46
CA VAL A 196 4.89 -1.88 -23.59
C VAL A 196 6.27 -2.36 -23.16
N ARG A 197 6.73 -1.95 -21.98
CA ARG A 197 8.01 -2.40 -21.42
C ARG A 197 8.02 -3.90 -21.14
N LEU A 198 6.95 -4.43 -20.56
CA LEU A 198 6.83 -5.86 -20.28
C LEU A 198 6.87 -6.68 -21.58
N VAL A 199 6.11 -6.29 -22.60
CA VAL A 199 6.11 -6.97 -23.91
C VAL A 199 7.50 -6.97 -24.54
N ARG A 200 8.23 -5.84 -24.46
CA ARG A 200 9.61 -5.73 -24.96
C ARG A 200 10.62 -6.59 -24.20
N SER A 201 10.31 -7.06 -23.00
CA SER A 201 11.21 -7.97 -22.27
C SER A 201 11.10 -9.43 -22.72
N PHE A 202 10.08 -9.77 -23.52
CA PHE A 202 9.83 -11.12 -24.02
C PHE A 202 10.16 -11.32 -25.51
N GLY A 203 10.48 -10.25 -26.25
CA GLY A 203 10.85 -10.29 -27.68
C GLY A 203 12.27 -9.83 -27.89
#